data_AF-A0A920BLD4-F1
#
_entry.id   AF-A0A920BLD4-F1
#
_cell.length_a   1.000
_cell.length_b   1.000
_cell.length_c   1.000
_cell.angle_alpha   90.00
_cell.angle_beta   90.00
_cell.angle_gamma   90.00
#
_symmetry.space_group_name_H-M   'P 1'
#
loop_
_entity.id
_entity.type
_entity.pdbx_description
1 polymer ?
#
loop_
_entity_poly.entity_id
_entity_poly.type
_entity_poly.pdbx_seq_one_letter_code
_entity_poly.pdbx_strand_id
1 'polypeptide(L)'
;MSEPKQIEIDINPQLLEGMLLRLENTKWPPTIGEDSWDYGVPKQWMQDMVNYWTTEWKWENVAAQINEWKHFSVTIDQVPIHYLTHQVKDRTQSLSLNPRVAVDILGFQRCDGPLSDPEKYGGDPMDSFDVFVPSLPGFIFSSPLTKAGVDVREIAKLWNTLMTEVLGTRNFVLMEEIGELW
;
A
#
# COMPACT_ATOMS: atom_id res chain seq x y z
N MET A 1 16.30 2.31 17.10
CA MET A 1 15.83 2.05 15.72
C MET A 1 16.62 0.90 15.14
N SER A 2 16.02 0.05 14.31
CA SER A 2 16.76 -0.98 13.58
C SER A 2 17.31 -0.44 12.25
N GLU A 3 18.23 -1.15 11.62
CA GLU A 3 18.57 -0.89 10.23
C GLU A 3 17.42 -1.33 9.30
N PRO A 4 17.14 -0.61 8.20
CA PRO A 4 16.20 -1.05 7.18
C PRO A 4 16.64 -2.35 6.53
N LYS A 5 15.69 -3.26 6.34
CA LYS A 5 15.92 -4.53 5.65
C LYS A 5 14.97 -4.63 4.48
N GLN A 6 15.52 -4.95 3.31
CA GLN A 6 14.68 -5.30 2.18
C GLN A 6 13.93 -6.60 2.51
N ILE A 7 12.64 -6.63 2.20
CA ILE A 7 11.80 -7.81 2.36
C ILE A 7 11.20 -8.18 1.00
N GLU A 8 10.82 -9.44 0.87
CA GLU A 8 10.06 -9.96 -0.26
C GLU A 8 8.69 -10.40 0.25
N ILE A 9 7.64 -10.02 -0.46
CA ILE A 9 6.28 -10.36 -0.09
C ILE A 9 5.92 -11.73 -0.65
N ASP A 10 5.46 -12.63 0.20
CA ASP A 10 4.98 -13.94 -0.21
C ASP A 10 3.53 -14.14 0.25
N ILE A 11 2.75 -14.87 -0.54
CA ILE A 11 1.38 -15.24 -0.20
C ILE A 11 1.43 -16.66 0.33
N ASN A 12 1.20 -16.79 1.64
CA ASN A 12 1.14 -18.08 2.29
C ASN A 12 0.07 -18.98 1.62
N PRO A 13 0.43 -20.13 1.02
CA PRO A 13 -0.51 -20.96 0.28
C PRO A 13 -1.64 -21.51 1.15
N GLN A 14 -1.39 -21.81 2.42
CA GLN A 14 -2.41 -22.33 3.34
C GLN A 14 -3.43 -21.24 3.73
N LEU A 15 -2.98 -19.99 3.89
CA LEU A 15 -3.90 -18.87 4.11
C LEU A 15 -4.74 -18.58 2.87
N LEU A 16 -4.14 -18.65 1.67
CA LEU A 16 -4.85 -18.48 0.41
C LEU A 16 -5.92 -19.56 0.21
N GLU A 17 -5.56 -20.84 0.39
CA GLU A 17 -6.52 -21.94 0.33
C GLU A 17 -7.65 -21.76 1.34
N GLY A 18 -7.31 -21.40 2.59
CA GLY A 18 -8.30 -21.13 3.63
C GLY A 18 -9.21 -19.94 3.31
N MET A 19 -8.72 -18.91 2.61
CA MET A 19 -9.52 -17.79 2.12
C MET A 19 -10.47 -18.25 1.01
N LEU A 20 -9.97 -18.96 -0.01
CA LEU A 20 -10.78 -19.46 -1.13
C LEU A 20 -11.91 -20.36 -0.65
N LEU A 21 -11.62 -21.29 0.27
CA LEU A 21 -12.64 -22.16 0.86
C LEU A 21 -13.74 -21.37 1.58
N ARG A 22 -13.40 -20.26 2.26
CA ARG A 22 -14.40 -19.40 2.92
C ARG A 22 -15.28 -18.68 1.90
N LEU A 23 -14.69 -18.22 0.79
CA LEU A 23 -15.42 -17.57 -0.30
C LEU A 23 -16.41 -18.54 -0.95
N GLU A 24 -15.99 -19.76 -1.27
CA GLU A 24 -16.85 -20.81 -1.84
C GLU A 24 -18.01 -21.19 -0.91
N ASN A 25 -17.78 -21.20 0.40
CA ASN A 25 -18.78 -21.56 1.41
C ASN A 25 -19.56 -20.35 1.96
N THR A 26 -19.57 -19.22 1.23
CA THR A 26 -20.25 -18.00 1.67
C THR A 26 -21.76 -18.23 1.85
N LYS A 27 -22.27 -17.84 3.02
CA LYS A 27 -23.72 -17.79 3.28
C LYS A 27 -24.26 -16.41 2.90
N TRP A 28 -24.99 -16.35 1.81
CA TRP A 28 -25.52 -15.10 1.27
C TRP A 28 -26.74 -14.61 2.05
N PRO A 29 -26.78 -13.32 2.45
CA PRO A 29 -27.98 -12.75 3.06
C PRO A 29 -29.15 -12.68 2.04
N PRO A 30 -30.40 -12.55 2.53
CA PRO A 30 -31.51 -12.19 1.67
C PRO A 30 -31.34 -10.75 1.15
N THR A 31 -31.81 -10.50 -0.06
CA THR A 31 -31.91 -9.13 -0.60
C THR A 31 -33.17 -8.46 -0.06
N ILE A 32 -33.06 -7.19 0.34
CA ILE A 32 -34.19 -6.36 0.78
C ILE A 32 -34.43 -5.31 -0.30
N GLY A 33 -35.64 -5.28 -0.87
CA GLY A 33 -35.95 -4.37 -1.98
C GLY A 33 -35.34 -4.82 -3.31
N GLU A 34 -34.88 -3.87 -4.11
CA GLU A 34 -34.20 -4.12 -5.39
C GLU A 34 -32.71 -4.36 -5.18
N ASP A 35 -32.13 -5.30 -5.94
CA ASP A 35 -30.69 -5.60 -5.90
C ASP A 35 -29.90 -4.50 -6.61
N SER A 36 -29.71 -3.38 -5.91
CA SER A 36 -29.20 -2.12 -6.43
C SER A 36 -28.20 -1.49 -5.47
N TRP A 37 -27.45 -0.52 -5.97
CA TRP A 37 -26.43 0.18 -5.20
C TRP A 37 -26.99 1.12 -4.12
N ASP A 38 -28.30 1.40 -4.15
CA ASP A 38 -28.96 2.34 -3.23
C ASP A 38 -28.88 1.90 -1.76
N TYR A 39 -28.68 0.60 -1.50
CA TYR A 39 -28.64 0.01 -0.15
C TYR A 39 -27.30 -0.67 0.17
N GLY A 40 -26.26 -0.38 -0.62
CA GLY A 40 -24.95 -1.01 -0.53
C GLY A 40 -24.64 -1.90 -1.73
N VAL A 41 -23.68 -2.81 -1.58
CA VAL A 41 -23.22 -3.64 -2.70
C VAL A 41 -24.32 -4.62 -3.12
N PRO A 42 -24.73 -4.65 -4.41
CA PRO A 42 -25.68 -5.62 -4.90
C PRO A 42 -25.19 -7.05 -4.66
N LYS A 43 -26.10 -7.93 -4.26
CA LYS A 43 -25.84 -9.34 -4.01
C LYS A 43 -25.29 -10.02 -5.26
N GLN A 44 -25.91 -9.81 -6.42
CA GLN A 44 -25.46 -10.42 -7.66
C GLN A 44 -24.02 -10.01 -7.98
N TRP A 45 -23.72 -8.72 -7.87
CA TRP A 45 -22.36 -8.20 -8.11
C TRP A 45 -21.33 -8.86 -7.17
N MET A 46 -21.66 -9.01 -5.88
CA MET A 46 -20.76 -9.66 -4.92
C MET A 46 -20.58 -11.15 -5.23
N GLN A 47 -21.63 -11.84 -5.68
CA GLN A 47 -21.55 -13.23 -6.12
C GLN A 47 -20.66 -13.40 -7.35
N ASP A 48 -20.78 -12.50 -8.32
CA ASP A 48 -19.95 -12.49 -9.52
C ASP A 48 -18.48 -12.23 -9.17
N MET A 49 -18.21 -11.30 -8.25
CA MET A 49 -16.86 -11.03 -7.74
C MET A 49 -16.27 -12.25 -7.03
N VAL A 50 -17.03 -12.90 -6.15
CA VAL A 50 -16.60 -14.14 -5.48
C VAL A 50 -16.30 -15.23 -6.50
N ASN A 51 -17.20 -15.43 -7.48
CA ASN A 51 -16.99 -16.41 -8.55
C ASN A 51 -15.67 -16.11 -9.27
N TYR A 52 -15.49 -14.89 -9.75
CA TYR A 52 -14.27 -14.44 -10.42
C TYR A 52 -13.01 -14.71 -9.59
N TRP A 53 -13.00 -14.36 -8.30
CA TRP A 53 -11.87 -14.62 -7.40
C TRP A 53 -11.57 -16.10 -7.19
N THR A 54 -12.59 -16.95 -7.19
CA THR A 54 -12.42 -18.40 -6.97
C THR A 54 -12.08 -19.17 -8.24
N THR A 55 -12.47 -18.68 -9.43
CA THR A 55 -12.38 -19.47 -10.67
C THR A 55 -11.48 -18.88 -11.75
N GLU A 56 -11.34 -17.55 -11.80
CA GLU A 56 -10.67 -16.86 -12.92
C GLU A 56 -9.43 -16.08 -12.48
N TRP A 57 -9.44 -15.53 -11.27
CA TRP A 57 -8.35 -14.74 -10.75
C TRP A 57 -7.11 -15.58 -10.45
N LYS A 58 -5.97 -15.13 -10.97
CA LYS A 58 -4.68 -15.82 -10.83
C LYS A 58 -3.93 -15.32 -9.60
N TRP A 59 -4.31 -15.84 -8.43
CA TRP A 59 -3.70 -15.49 -7.14
C TRP A 59 -2.19 -15.72 -7.10
N GLU A 60 -1.68 -16.69 -7.85
CA GLU A 60 -0.25 -17.01 -7.95
C GLU A 60 0.60 -15.84 -8.49
N ASN A 61 -0.01 -14.92 -9.23
CA ASN A 61 0.69 -13.77 -9.79
C ASN A 61 0.73 -12.56 -8.85
N VAL A 62 -0.07 -12.56 -7.78
CA VAL A 62 -0.26 -11.36 -6.94
C VAL A 62 1.03 -11.00 -6.20
N ALA A 63 1.72 -11.99 -5.61
CA ALA A 63 3.00 -11.74 -4.93
C ALA A 63 4.05 -11.14 -5.88
N ALA A 64 4.14 -11.68 -7.10
CA ALA A 64 5.06 -11.18 -8.12
C ALA A 64 4.74 -9.73 -8.51
N GLN A 65 3.47 -9.38 -8.70
CA GLN A 65 3.03 -8.01 -9.01
C GLN A 65 3.35 -7.04 -7.86
N ILE A 66 3.14 -7.46 -6.61
CA ILE A 66 3.49 -6.64 -5.44
C ILE A 66 5.00 -6.38 -5.42
N ASN A 67 5.81 -7.44 -5.60
CA ASN A 67 7.27 -7.38 -5.59
C ASN A 67 7.92 -6.76 -6.84
N GLU A 68 7.16 -6.26 -7.81
CA GLU A 68 7.72 -5.36 -8.85
C GLU A 68 8.39 -4.13 -8.21
N TRP A 69 7.98 -3.83 -6.99
CA TRP A 69 8.52 -2.79 -6.14
C TRP A 69 9.44 -3.32 -5.06
N LYS A 70 10.38 -2.48 -4.61
CA LYS A 70 11.23 -2.81 -3.47
C LYS A 70 10.52 -2.47 -2.16
N HIS A 71 10.36 -3.48 -1.33
CA HIS A 71 9.78 -3.38 0.00
C HIS A 71 10.87 -3.34 1.06
N PHE A 72 10.70 -2.50 2.07
CA PHE A 72 11.62 -2.40 3.20
C PHE A 72 10.86 -2.45 4.51
N SER A 73 11.50 -2.98 5.53
CA SER A 73 11.01 -2.99 6.91
C SER A 73 12.05 -2.40 7.86
N VAL A 74 11.59 -1.58 8.80
CA VAL A 74 12.40 -0.94 9.84
C VAL A 74 11.57 -0.77 11.12
N THR A 75 12.19 -0.90 12.28
CA THR A 75 11.54 -0.63 13.57
C THR A 75 11.96 0.73 14.11
N ILE A 76 11.00 1.64 14.24
CA ILE A 76 11.18 3.01 14.77
C ILE A 76 10.33 3.13 16.05
N ASP A 77 10.94 3.50 17.17
CA ASP A 77 10.26 3.64 18.47
C ASP A 77 9.35 2.46 18.84
N GLN A 78 9.87 1.25 18.62
CA GLN A 78 9.23 -0.06 18.82
C GLN A 78 8.10 -0.38 17.83
N VAL A 79 7.75 0.53 16.91
CA VAL A 79 6.73 0.32 15.89
C VAL A 79 7.38 -0.25 14.63
N PRO A 80 6.91 -1.40 14.12
CA PRO A 80 7.35 -1.92 12.83
C PRO A 80 6.76 -1.05 11.71
N ILE A 81 7.62 -0.57 10.82
CA ILE A 81 7.27 0.23 9.67
C ILE A 81 7.72 -0.49 8.41
N HIS A 82 6.77 -0.75 7.53
CA HIS A 82 7.01 -1.14 6.15
C HIS A 82 6.90 0.08 5.23
N TYR A 83 7.72 0.14 4.19
CA TYR A 83 7.58 1.13 3.13
C TYR A 83 8.04 0.61 1.77
N LEU A 84 7.44 1.16 0.71
CA LEU A 84 7.92 1.07 -0.66
C LEU A 84 8.86 2.22 -0.96
N THR A 85 9.82 2.01 -1.86
CA THR A 85 10.63 3.11 -2.39
C THR A 85 10.93 2.94 -3.86
N HIS A 86 10.87 4.06 -4.58
CA HIS A 86 11.48 4.24 -5.89
C HIS A 86 12.51 5.36 -5.78
N GLN A 87 13.77 5.04 -6.01
CA GLN A 87 14.84 6.03 -6.00
C GLN A 87 15.29 6.33 -7.42
N VAL A 88 15.31 7.62 -7.75
CA VAL A 88 15.77 8.13 -9.04
C VAL A 88 17.25 8.47 -8.89
N LYS A 89 18.12 7.90 -9.72
CA LYS A 89 19.55 8.18 -9.66
C LYS A 89 19.83 9.67 -9.89
N ASP A 90 20.79 10.21 -9.15
CA ASP A 90 21.37 11.55 -9.32
C ASP A 90 20.43 12.75 -9.03
N ARG A 91 19.43 12.57 -8.16
CA ARG A 91 18.47 13.62 -7.78
C ARG A 91 18.46 13.94 -6.28
N THR A 92 17.90 15.10 -5.93
CA THR A 92 17.95 15.68 -4.58
C THR A 92 16.57 15.98 -3.97
N GLN A 93 15.48 15.76 -4.72
CA GLN A 93 14.12 16.00 -4.24
C GLN A 93 13.46 14.68 -3.82
N SER A 94 12.84 14.66 -2.65
CA SER A 94 12.20 13.46 -2.10
C SER A 94 10.77 13.75 -1.67
N LEU A 95 9.88 12.81 -1.93
CA LEU A 95 8.45 12.88 -1.69
C LEU A 95 8.01 11.66 -0.88
N SER A 96 7.34 11.90 0.25
CA SER A 96 6.69 10.86 1.03
C SER A 96 5.19 10.88 0.77
N LEU A 97 4.67 9.77 0.26
CA LEU A 97 3.25 9.56 -0.03
C LEU A 97 2.63 8.77 1.12
N ASN A 98 1.78 9.42 1.90
CA ASN A 98 1.16 8.80 3.07
C ASN A 98 -0.24 8.26 2.71
N PRO A 99 -0.44 6.94 2.67
CA PRO A 99 -1.76 6.36 2.41
C PRO A 99 -2.76 6.73 3.52
N ARG A 100 -4.00 7.05 3.16
CA ARG A 100 -5.09 7.29 4.14
C ARG A 100 -5.67 5.98 4.65
N VAL A 101 -5.70 4.95 3.80
CA VAL A 101 -6.12 3.60 4.15
C VAL A 101 -5.15 2.56 3.57
N ALA A 102 -5.09 1.39 4.19
CA ALA A 102 -4.18 0.31 3.79
C ALA A 102 -4.28 -0.11 2.31
N VAL A 103 -5.44 0.06 1.69
CA VAL A 103 -5.67 -0.33 0.29
C VAL A 103 -4.99 0.60 -0.72
N ASP A 104 -4.56 1.80 -0.32
CA ASP A 104 -4.03 2.82 -1.23
C ASP A 104 -2.61 2.51 -1.73
N ILE A 105 -1.85 1.66 -1.02
CA ILE A 105 -0.44 1.38 -1.35
C ILE A 105 -0.25 0.80 -2.75
N LEU A 106 -1.13 -0.09 -3.18
CA LEU A 106 -1.11 -0.62 -4.55
C LEU A 106 -1.59 0.42 -5.58
N GLY A 107 -2.45 1.36 -5.16
CA GLY A 107 -2.83 2.51 -5.98
C GLY A 107 -1.65 3.46 -6.26
N PHE A 108 -0.79 3.68 -5.28
CA PHE A 108 0.41 4.51 -5.43
C PHE A 108 1.43 3.95 -6.43
N GLN A 109 1.46 2.63 -6.64
CA GLN A 109 2.29 2.03 -7.69
C GLN A 109 1.99 2.61 -9.08
N ARG A 110 0.75 3.05 -9.32
CA ARG A 110 0.33 3.65 -10.60
C ARG A 110 0.79 5.10 -10.77
N CYS A 111 1.06 5.80 -9.67
CA CYS A 111 1.40 7.22 -9.69
C CYS A 111 2.91 7.46 -9.74
N ASP A 112 3.70 6.44 -9.44
CA ASP A 112 5.15 6.52 -9.42
C ASP A 112 5.76 6.90 -10.75
N GLY A 113 5.33 6.27 -11.85
CA GLY A 113 5.96 6.47 -13.15
C GLY A 113 6.11 7.96 -13.52
N PRO A 114 5.02 8.75 -13.50
CA PRO A 114 5.10 10.19 -13.74
C PRO A 114 5.90 10.98 -12.69
N LEU A 115 5.95 10.52 -11.44
CA LEU A 115 6.64 11.22 -10.35
C LEU A 115 8.15 10.91 -10.29
N SER A 116 8.55 9.69 -10.63
CA SER A 116 9.94 9.23 -10.60
C SER A 116 10.63 9.38 -11.97
N ASP A 117 9.89 9.27 -13.07
CA ASP A 117 10.40 9.41 -14.45
C ASP A 117 9.49 10.28 -15.33
N PRO A 118 9.28 11.57 -14.98
CA PRO A 118 8.36 12.46 -15.68
C PRO A 118 8.64 12.58 -17.18
N GLU A 119 9.90 12.44 -17.62
CA GLU A 119 10.29 12.54 -19.04
C GLU A 119 9.54 11.51 -19.92
N LYS A 120 9.43 10.26 -19.43
CA LYS A 120 8.69 9.20 -20.14
C LYS A 120 7.19 9.46 -20.25
N TYR A 121 6.66 10.37 -19.44
CA TYR A 121 5.25 10.72 -19.36
C TYR A 121 4.97 12.16 -19.83
N GLY A 122 5.96 12.83 -20.46
CA GLY A 122 5.80 14.17 -21.04
C GLY A 122 5.97 15.35 -20.08
N GLY A 123 6.48 15.11 -18.87
CA GLY A 123 6.86 16.13 -17.89
C GLY A 123 8.33 16.56 -17.97
N ASP A 124 8.73 17.51 -17.12
CA ASP A 124 10.13 17.97 -17.04
C ASP A 124 10.97 16.98 -16.21
N PRO A 125 12.12 16.48 -16.72
CA PRO A 125 13.04 15.63 -15.95
C PRO A 125 13.53 16.23 -14.63
N MET A 126 13.41 17.54 -14.42
CA MET A 126 13.75 18.22 -13.16
C MET A 126 12.68 18.08 -12.09
N ASP A 127 11.46 17.65 -12.45
CA ASP A 127 10.33 17.42 -11.55
C ASP A 127 10.26 15.96 -11.05
N SER A 128 11.36 15.21 -11.14
CA SER A 128 11.46 13.83 -10.63
C SER A 128 11.70 13.80 -9.12
N PHE A 129 11.02 12.90 -8.40
CA PHE A 129 11.14 12.71 -6.96
C PHE A 129 11.61 11.29 -6.60
N ASP A 130 12.42 11.17 -5.55
CA ASP A 130 12.51 9.92 -4.80
C ASP A 130 11.20 9.70 -4.06
N VAL A 131 10.48 8.63 -4.37
CA VAL A 131 9.16 8.36 -3.81
C VAL A 131 9.27 7.32 -2.69
N PHE A 132 8.71 7.65 -1.53
CA PHE A 132 8.61 6.75 -0.38
C PHE A 132 7.15 6.59 0.04
N VAL A 133 6.64 5.35 0.09
CA VAL A 133 5.24 5.06 0.43
C VAL A 133 5.20 4.15 1.66
N PRO A 134 5.16 4.70 2.88
CA PRO A 134 5.06 3.89 4.08
C PRO A 134 3.65 3.32 4.28
N SER A 135 3.56 2.07 4.76
CA SER A 135 2.32 1.52 5.29
C SER A 135 2.01 2.11 6.65
N LEU A 136 0.78 2.57 6.84
CA LEU A 136 0.30 3.05 8.15
C LEU A 136 0.61 2.04 9.27
N PRO A 137 1.06 2.48 10.45
CA PRO A 137 1.28 1.59 11.58
C PRO A 137 0.06 0.74 11.92
N GLY A 138 0.26 -0.57 12.05
CA GLY A 138 -0.81 -1.56 12.30
C GLY A 138 -1.47 -2.11 11.04
N PHE A 139 -1.15 -1.60 9.86
CA PHE A 139 -1.71 -2.04 8.59
C PHE A 139 -0.70 -2.79 7.73
N ILE A 140 -1.21 -3.74 6.95
CA ILE A 140 -0.45 -4.56 5.99
C ILE A 140 0.82 -5.13 6.64
N PHE A 141 2.01 -4.67 6.20
CA PHE A 141 3.31 -5.14 6.66
C PHE A 141 3.94 -4.24 7.75
N SER A 142 3.28 -3.15 8.15
CA SER A 142 3.60 -2.37 9.37
C SER A 142 2.86 -2.93 10.60
N SER A 143 2.54 -4.22 10.58
CA SER A 143 1.67 -4.90 11.54
C SER A 143 2.38 -6.13 12.13
N PRO A 144 2.09 -6.53 13.39
CA PRO A 144 1.18 -5.91 14.34
C PRO A 144 1.77 -4.68 15.04
N LEU A 145 0.91 -3.80 15.54
CA LEU A 145 1.33 -2.81 16.54
C LEU A 145 1.74 -3.53 17.82
N THR A 146 2.88 -3.11 18.36
CA THR A 146 3.47 -3.66 19.59
C THR A 146 3.27 -2.74 20.79
N LYS A 147 2.79 -1.50 20.57
CA LYS A 147 2.52 -0.50 21.60
C LYS A 147 1.18 0.21 21.36
N ALA A 148 0.55 0.66 22.43
CA ALA A 148 -0.63 1.52 22.37
C ALA A 148 -0.25 3.00 22.13
N GLY A 149 -1.25 3.83 21.81
CA GLY A 149 -1.06 5.28 21.68
C GLY A 149 -0.38 5.72 20.37
N VAL A 150 -0.39 4.88 19.34
CA VAL A 150 0.07 5.26 17.99
C VAL A 150 -1.05 6.05 17.30
N ASP A 151 -1.20 7.32 17.70
CA ASP A 151 -2.14 8.26 17.11
C ASP A 151 -1.50 9.05 15.95
N VAL A 152 -2.26 9.95 15.33
CA VAL A 152 -1.79 10.78 14.21
C VAL A 152 -0.52 11.59 14.52
N ARG A 153 -0.32 12.02 15.78
CA ARG A 153 0.87 12.78 16.17
C ARG A 153 2.08 11.87 16.28
N GLU A 154 1.88 10.67 16.81
CA GLU A 154 2.94 9.67 16.84
C GLU A 154 3.31 9.20 15.43
N ILE A 155 2.32 8.99 14.55
CA ILE A 155 2.54 8.67 13.14
C ILE A 155 3.37 9.76 12.45
N ALA A 156 3.03 11.05 12.65
CA ALA A 156 3.80 12.15 12.06
C ALA A 156 5.27 12.16 12.52
N LYS A 157 5.55 11.82 13.79
CA LYS A 157 6.92 11.67 14.28
C LYS A 157 7.62 10.49 13.61
N LEU A 158 6.95 9.34 13.52
CA LEU A 158 7.50 8.14 12.86
C LEU A 158 7.87 8.43 11.40
N TRP A 159 7.04 9.19 10.68
CA TRP A 159 7.34 9.66 9.31
C TRP A 159 8.53 10.61 9.25
N ASN A 160 8.60 11.58 10.16
CA ASN A 160 9.75 12.47 10.24
C ASN A 160 11.05 11.70 10.52
N THR A 161 11.03 10.74 11.45
CA THR A 161 12.19 9.90 11.78
C THR A 161 12.56 8.97 10.62
N LEU A 162 11.57 8.38 9.94
CA LEU A 162 11.80 7.57 8.74
C LEU A 162 12.52 8.40 7.67
N MET A 163 12.01 9.59 7.35
CA MET A 163 12.62 10.40 6.28
C MET A 163 13.99 10.94 6.68
N THR A 164 14.16 11.46 7.89
CA THR A 164 15.39 12.17 8.27
C THR A 164 16.49 11.27 8.81
N GLU A 165 16.16 10.32 9.70
CA GLU A 165 17.16 9.50 10.40
C GLU A 165 17.41 8.16 9.70
N VAL A 166 16.37 7.56 9.09
CA VAL A 166 16.52 6.28 8.37
C VAL A 166 16.98 6.52 6.94
N LEU A 167 16.29 7.39 6.21
CA LEU A 167 16.54 7.62 4.79
C LEU A 167 17.52 8.77 4.53
N GLY A 168 17.91 9.52 5.56
CA GLY A 168 18.89 10.61 5.44
C GLY A 168 18.41 11.82 4.62
N THR A 169 17.10 11.92 4.38
CA THR A 169 16.49 12.96 3.55
C THR A 169 16.32 14.25 4.36
N ARG A 170 16.95 15.34 3.89
CA ARG A 170 16.90 16.64 4.60
C ARG A 170 15.64 17.44 4.32
N ASN A 171 15.15 17.40 3.08
CA ASN A 171 13.95 18.11 2.66
C ASN A 171 13.02 17.10 1.99
N PHE A 172 11.79 17.01 2.48
CA PHE A 172 10.77 16.18 1.87
C PHE A 172 9.42 16.87 1.99
N VAL A 173 8.54 16.58 1.04
CA VAL A 173 7.13 16.92 1.14
C VAL A 173 6.38 15.67 1.57
N LEU A 174 5.40 15.84 2.45
CA LEU A 174 4.45 14.78 2.80
C LEU A 174 3.14 15.09 2.09
N MET A 175 2.66 14.13 1.31
CA MET A 175 1.40 14.24 0.58
C MET A 175 0.46 13.11 1.05
N GLU A 176 -0.70 13.48 1.59
CA GLU A 176 -1.71 12.54 2.09
C GLU A 176 -2.66 12.05 0.99
N GLU A 177 -2.64 12.67 -0.19
CA GLU A 177 -3.53 12.35 -1.30
C GLU A 177 -2.85 12.62 -2.63
N ILE A 178 -2.94 11.68 -3.56
CA ILE A 178 -2.95 12.02 -4.99
C ILE A 178 -4.43 12.07 -5.33
N GLY A 179 -5.10 13.15 -4.92
CA GLY A 179 -6.53 13.33 -5.21
C GLY A 179 -6.74 13.19 -6.72
N GLU A 180 -7.87 12.60 -7.13
CA GLU A 180 -8.33 12.37 -8.52
C GLU A 180 -7.55 13.19 -9.57
N LEU A 181 -6.34 12.75 -9.93
CA LEU A 181 -5.52 13.32 -10.99
C LEU A 181 -5.58 12.44 -12.24
N TRP A 182 -6.72 11.76 -12.42
CA TRP A 182 -7.08 10.96 -13.60
C TRP A 182 -8.52 11.25 -13.98
#